data_AF-A0A0A2UXP4-F1
#
_entry.id   AF-A0A0A2UXP4-F1
#
_cell.length_a   1.000
_cell.length_b   1.000
_cell.length_c   1.000
_cell.angle_alpha   90.00
_cell.angle_beta   90.00
_cell.angle_gamma   90.00
#
_symmetry.space_group_name_H-M   'P 1'
#
loop_
_entity.id
_entity.type
_entity.pdbx_description
1 polymer ?
#
loop_
_entity_poly.entity_id
_entity_poly.type
_entity_poly.pdbx_seq_one_letter_code
_entity_poly.pdbx_strand_id
1 'polypeptide(L)'
;MKKIWLAVVLLLMMTACSEAEAMKIGKKTEGGEVDVSLNKTFTAAWIRKDKVTGLGEFTVSDYKVMENLADDPELNKEYNFMSMNVKLENVGDSTLSKSFFDPAFLGFYDKNGKEVKLPFLTMENDGTYEEAELRPGGVNEGTVIIPFEKGTELGEMVYSPNALTLFGSKFLYSFHLE
;
A
#
# COMPACT_ATOMS: atom_id res chain seq x y z
N MET A 1 -57.03 32.90 -9.93
CA MET A 1 -57.28 31.95 -8.83
C MET A 1 -56.30 30.79 -8.94
N LYS A 2 -55.55 30.50 -7.86
CA LYS A 2 -54.79 29.25 -7.56
C LYS A 2 -53.56 28.97 -8.45
N LYS A 3 -52.34 28.64 -7.97
CA LYS A 3 -51.72 28.43 -6.65
C LYS A 3 -50.18 28.55 -6.85
N ILE A 4 -49.50 29.06 -5.83
CA ILE A 4 -48.03 29.08 -5.60
C ILE A 4 -47.53 27.67 -5.25
N TRP A 5 -46.31 27.28 -5.67
CA TRP A 5 -45.29 26.42 -4.99
C TRP A 5 -43.98 26.50 -5.81
N LEU A 6 -43.02 27.38 -5.50
CA LEU A 6 -41.81 27.19 -4.66
C LEU A 6 -41.12 25.81 -4.70
N ALA A 7 -39.83 25.86 -5.09
CA ALA A 7 -38.68 25.06 -4.65
C ALA A 7 -38.55 23.57 -5.06
N VAL A 8 -37.59 23.28 -5.95
CA VAL A 8 -36.39 22.47 -5.62
C VAL A 8 -35.21 22.99 -6.47
N VAL A 9 -34.38 23.82 -5.84
CA VAL A 9 -32.95 23.96 -6.15
C VAL A 9 -32.24 22.77 -5.49
N LEU A 10 -31.05 22.38 -6.00
CA LEU A 10 -30.23 21.18 -5.69
C LEU A 10 -30.62 19.90 -6.46
N LEU A 11 -29.91 19.65 -7.57
CA LEU A 11 -28.96 18.52 -7.65
C LEU A 11 -28.02 18.73 -8.86
N LEU A 12 -27.24 19.81 -8.81
CA LEU A 12 -26.01 19.94 -9.57
C LEU A 12 -24.87 19.65 -8.59
N MET A 13 -24.64 18.37 -8.32
CA MET A 13 -23.35 17.89 -7.83
C MET A 13 -22.99 16.67 -8.66
N MET A 14 -22.24 16.96 -9.71
CA MET A 14 -21.09 16.19 -10.13
C MET A 14 -21.25 14.68 -9.98
N THR A 15 -21.86 14.07 -10.99
CA THR A 15 -21.34 12.82 -11.53
C THR A 15 -19.94 13.10 -12.09
N ALA A 16 -18.99 13.43 -11.22
CA ALA A 16 -17.62 13.08 -11.43
C ALA A 16 -17.60 11.57 -11.20
N CYS A 17 -18.00 10.81 -12.23
CA CYS A 17 -17.27 9.61 -12.54
C CYS A 17 -15.82 10.10 -12.70
N SER A 18 -15.10 10.12 -11.58
CA SER A 18 -13.70 9.76 -11.62
C SER A 18 -13.71 8.40 -12.29
N GLU A 19 -13.55 8.39 -13.61
CA GLU A 19 -12.90 7.28 -14.28
C GLU A 19 -11.59 7.09 -13.50
N ALA A 20 -11.64 6.25 -12.47
CA ALA A 20 -10.50 5.47 -12.11
C ALA A 20 -10.10 4.85 -13.45
N GLU A 21 -8.96 5.29 -13.99
CA GLU A 21 -8.29 4.62 -15.08
C GLU A 21 -7.97 3.23 -14.52
N ALA A 22 -8.97 2.34 -14.55
CA ALA A 22 -8.82 0.93 -14.33
C ALA A 22 -7.82 0.54 -15.40
N MET A 23 -6.58 0.35 -14.97
CA MET A 23 -5.48 -0.09 -15.80
C MET A 23 -6.04 -1.19 -16.67
N LYS A 24 -6.14 -0.96 -17.99
CA LYS A 24 -6.62 -1.99 -18.92
C LYS A 24 -5.53 -3.03 -18.99
N ILE A 25 -5.51 -3.94 -18.04
CA ILE A 25 -4.55 -5.04 -17.99
C ILE A 25 -4.89 -6.00 -19.15
N GLY A 26 -4.34 -5.71 -20.32
CA GLY A 26 -4.47 -6.51 -21.53
C GLY A 26 -3.80 -7.88 -21.38
N LYS A 27 -4.14 -8.81 -22.30
CA LYS A 27 -3.72 -10.24 -22.33
C LYS A 27 -2.20 -10.50 -22.43
N LYS A 28 -1.35 -9.48 -22.27
CA LYS A 28 0.09 -9.59 -22.11
C LYS A 28 0.55 -8.41 -21.25
N THR A 29 0.81 -8.67 -19.97
CA THR A 29 1.36 -7.67 -19.06
C THR A 29 2.85 -7.53 -19.33
N GLU A 30 3.22 -6.52 -20.12
CA GLU A 30 4.55 -5.94 -20.06
C GLU A 30 4.64 -5.25 -18.70
N GLY A 31 5.53 -5.79 -17.87
CA GLY A 31 5.73 -5.28 -16.53
C GLY A 31 6.43 -3.92 -16.52
N GLY A 32 6.41 -3.23 -15.38
CA GLY A 32 7.10 -1.96 -15.19
C GLY A 32 7.04 -1.46 -13.75
N GLU A 33 7.80 -0.41 -13.50
CA GLU A 33 7.71 0.39 -12.29
C GLU A 33 6.54 1.37 -12.40
N VAL A 34 5.81 1.53 -11.30
CA VAL A 34 4.63 2.38 -11.18
C VAL A 34 4.83 3.32 -9.99
N ASP A 35 4.98 4.61 -10.27
CA ASP A 35 5.03 5.63 -9.24
C ASP A 35 3.67 5.75 -8.55
N VAL A 36 3.67 5.65 -7.23
CA VAL A 36 2.47 5.73 -6.40
C VAL A 36 2.65 6.79 -5.32
N SER A 37 1.59 7.56 -5.07
CA SER A 37 1.60 8.59 -4.04
C SER A 37 1.06 8.05 -2.72
N LEU A 38 1.69 8.44 -1.62
CA LEU A 38 1.12 8.25 -0.28
C LEU A 38 -0.28 8.89 -0.20
N ASN A 39 -1.15 8.29 0.60
CA ASN A 39 -2.55 8.69 0.81
C ASN A 39 -3.42 8.63 -0.46
N LYS A 40 -2.96 7.97 -1.53
CA LYS A 40 -3.74 7.68 -2.73
C LYS A 40 -3.92 6.18 -2.90
N THR A 41 -5.11 5.80 -3.34
CA THR A 41 -5.42 4.41 -3.69
C THR A 41 -4.87 4.11 -5.07
N PHE A 42 -4.26 2.94 -5.22
CA PHE A 42 -3.80 2.40 -6.50
C PHE A 42 -4.17 0.93 -6.62
N THR A 43 -4.27 0.42 -7.85
CA THR A 43 -4.55 -1.00 -8.09
C THR A 43 -3.25 -1.79 -8.20
N ALA A 44 -3.09 -2.77 -7.34
CA ALA A 44 -2.02 -3.76 -7.41
C ALA A 44 -2.52 -5.07 -8.04
N ALA A 45 -1.70 -5.67 -8.90
CA ALA A 45 -2.00 -6.95 -9.54
C ALA A 45 -1.02 -8.05 -9.12
N TRP A 46 -1.55 -9.19 -8.68
CA TRP A 46 -0.77 -10.40 -8.49
C TRP A 46 -0.77 -11.22 -9.78
N ILE A 47 0.42 -11.49 -10.32
CA ILE A 47 0.58 -12.20 -11.59
C ILE A 47 1.30 -13.53 -11.37
N ARG A 48 0.68 -14.62 -11.82
CA ARG A 48 1.29 -15.95 -11.85
C ARG A 48 1.24 -16.50 -13.27
N LYS A 49 2.39 -16.96 -13.79
CA LYS A 49 2.51 -17.53 -15.15
C LYS A 49 1.85 -16.63 -16.21
N ASP A 50 2.18 -15.34 -16.19
CA ASP A 50 1.67 -14.30 -17.10
C ASP A 50 0.16 -14.02 -17.03
N LYS A 51 -0.54 -14.52 -16.00
CA LYS A 51 -1.96 -14.26 -15.75
C LYS A 51 -2.14 -13.48 -14.46
N VAL A 52 -3.01 -12.47 -14.49
CA VAL A 52 -3.50 -11.85 -13.26
C VAL A 52 -4.32 -12.89 -12.50
N THR A 53 -3.92 -13.15 -11.26
CA THR A 53 -4.58 -14.08 -10.33
C THR A 53 -5.14 -13.38 -9.10
N GLY A 54 -4.90 -12.08 -8.95
CA GLY A 54 -5.45 -11.26 -7.88
C GLY A 54 -5.36 -9.78 -8.21
N LEU A 55 -6.37 -9.02 -7.81
CA LEU A 55 -6.44 -7.57 -7.94
C LEU A 55 -6.81 -7.00 -6.58
N GLY A 56 -6.03 -6.04 -6.11
CA GLY A 56 -6.27 -5.35 -4.85
C GLY A 56 -6.17 -3.85 -5.03
N GLU A 57 -7.10 -3.10 -4.47
CA GLU A 57 -6.93 -1.66 -4.26
C GLU A 57 -6.17 -1.45 -2.96
N PHE A 58 -5.02 -0.80 -3.08
CA PHE A 58 -4.07 -0.63 -2.00
C PHE A 58 -3.89 0.85 -1.68
N THR A 59 -3.82 1.19 -0.40
CA THR A 59 -3.53 2.54 0.08
C THR A 59 -2.51 2.44 1.21
N VAL A 60 -1.46 3.25 1.12
CA VAL A 60 -0.53 3.52 2.23
C VAL A 60 -0.76 4.95 2.68
N SER A 61 -1.07 5.15 3.95
CA SER A 61 -1.33 6.48 4.52
C SER A 61 -0.58 6.70 5.82
N ASP A 62 -0.60 7.96 6.28
CA ASP A 62 -0.13 8.36 7.61
C ASP A 62 1.33 7.97 7.92
N TYR A 63 2.18 7.93 6.89
CA TYR A 63 3.61 7.68 7.03
C TYR A 63 4.26 8.63 8.05
N LYS A 64 4.96 8.06 9.03
CA LYS A 64 5.70 8.80 10.07
C LYS A 64 6.97 8.05 10.45
N VAL A 65 8.03 8.80 10.72
CA VAL A 65 9.21 8.29 11.44
C VAL A 65 9.04 8.62 12.92
N MET A 66 9.21 7.61 13.76
CA MET A 66 9.05 7.67 15.21
C MET A 66 10.33 7.20 15.89
N GLU A 67 10.59 7.74 17.08
CA GLU A 67 11.70 7.36 17.93
C GLU A 67 11.17 6.80 19.26
N ASN A 68 11.99 5.98 19.93
CA ASN A 68 11.70 5.47 21.27
C ASN A 68 10.38 4.67 21.37
N LEU A 69 10.09 3.85 20.36
CA LEU A 69 8.86 3.08 20.26
C LEU A 69 8.96 1.69 20.89
N ALA A 70 10.14 1.06 20.87
CA ALA A 70 10.33 -0.28 21.40
C ALA A 70 10.33 -0.28 22.94
N ASP A 71 9.86 -1.36 23.55
CA ASP A 71 9.96 -1.53 25.00
C ASP A 71 11.42 -1.70 25.47
N ASP A 72 12.29 -2.23 24.60
CA ASP A 72 13.72 -2.37 24.85
C ASP A 72 14.47 -1.04 24.58
N PRO A 73 15.06 -0.40 25.60
CA PRO A 73 15.83 0.82 25.42
C PRO A 73 17.07 0.67 24.53
N GLU A 74 17.65 -0.52 24.38
CA GLU A 74 18.79 -0.72 23.49
C GLU A 74 18.36 -0.66 22.02
N LEU A 75 17.21 -1.25 21.67
CA LEU A 75 16.63 -1.11 20.33
C LEU A 75 16.34 0.36 20.00
N ASN A 76 15.86 1.13 20.98
CA ASN A 76 15.62 2.57 20.81
C ASN A 76 16.89 3.40 20.63
N LYS A 77 18.08 2.87 20.93
CA LYS A 77 19.35 3.56 20.63
C LYS A 77 19.80 3.27 19.21
N GLU A 78 19.53 2.07 18.70
CA GLU A 78 19.99 1.61 17.40
C GLU A 78 19.04 1.95 16.25
N TYR A 79 17.73 1.99 16.50
CA TYR A 79 16.71 2.10 15.47
C TYR A 79 15.78 3.30 15.63
N ASN A 80 15.35 3.82 14.49
CA ASN A 80 14.12 4.57 14.33
C ASN A 80 13.04 3.64 13.78
N PHE A 81 11.78 4.06 13.86
CA PHE A 81 10.63 3.23 13.48
C PHE A 81 9.77 3.97 12.49
N MET A 82 9.62 3.41 11.29
CA MET A 82 8.64 3.87 10.33
C MET A 82 7.29 3.27 10.68
N SER A 83 6.25 4.11 10.80
CA SER A 83 4.87 3.67 10.95
C SER A 83 4.04 4.17 9.77
N MET A 84 3.18 3.30 9.25
CA MET A 84 2.24 3.63 8.18
C MET A 84 0.97 2.79 8.32
N ASN A 85 -0.15 3.38 7.93
CA ASN A 85 -1.41 2.66 7.82
C ASN A 85 -1.51 2.05 6.42
N VAL A 86 -1.95 0.81 6.37
CA VAL A 86 -2.19 0.07 5.13
C VAL A 86 -3.66 -0.30 5.06
N LYS A 87 -4.25 -0.09 3.89
CA LYS A 87 -5.58 -0.60 3.56
C LYS A 87 -5.51 -1.37 2.25
N LEU A 88 -6.08 -2.57 2.24
CA LEU A 88 -6.18 -3.45 1.09
C LEU A 88 -7.63 -3.90 0.89
N GLU A 89 -8.19 -3.64 -0.28
CA GLU A 89 -9.51 -4.13 -0.69
C GLU A 89 -9.37 -5.09 -1.87
N ASN A 90 -10.02 -6.25 -1.80
CA ASN A 90 -10.10 -7.17 -2.93
C ASN A 90 -11.15 -6.72 -3.93
N VAL A 91 -10.70 -6.15 -5.05
CA VAL A 91 -11.55 -5.70 -6.16
C VAL A 91 -11.64 -6.72 -7.31
N GLY A 92 -11.12 -7.93 -7.12
CA GLY A 92 -11.20 -9.03 -8.06
C GLY A 92 -12.36 -10.00 -7.79
N ASP A 93 -12.60 -10.91 -8.73
CA ASP A 93 -13.68 -11.90 -8.66
C ASP A 93 -13.32 -13.16 -7.84
N SER A 94 -12.07 -13.28 -7.38
CA SER A 94 -11.55 -14.43 -6.63
C SER A 94 -11.00 -14.03 -5.28
N THR A 95 -10.92 -14.98 -4.34
CA THR A 95 -10.25 -14.76 -3.06
C THR A 95 -8.81 -14.30 -3.27
N LEU A 96 -8.44 -13.18 -2.65
CA LEU A 96 -7.08 -12.70 -2.55
C LEU A 96 -6.36 -13.48 -1.45
N SER A 97 -5.25 -14.14 -1.78
CA SER A 97 -4.49 -14.89 -0.77
C SER A 97 -3.82 -13.93 0.20
N LYS A 98 -3.67 -14.36 1.45
CA LYS A 98 -3.02 -13.58 2.51
C LYS A 98 -1.62 -13.09 2.16
N SER A 99 -0.90 -13.83 1.31
CA SER A 99 0.42 -13.43 0.80
C SER A 99 0.34 -12.49 -0.40
N PHE A 100 -0.80 -11.83 -0.63
CA PHE A 100 -0.86 -10.73 -1.59
C PHE A 100 -0.08 -9.54 -1.04
N PHE A 101 -0.26 -9.21 0.24
CA PHE A 101 0.51 -8.21 0.94
C PHE A 101 1.07 -8.78 2.25
N ASP A 102 2.38 -8.70 2.38
CA ASP A 102 3.17 -8.98 3.57
C ASP A 102 4.15 -7.80 3.69
N PRO A 103 4.31 -7.18 4.87
CA PRO A 103 5.30 -6.13 5.10
C PRO A 103 6.73 -6.52 4.66
N ALA A 104 7.06 -7.81 4.67
CA ALA A 104 8.35 -8.32 4.18
C ALA A 104 8.55 -8.15 2.66
N PHE A 105 7.51 -7.80 1.90
CA PHE A 105 7.60 -7.53 0.47
C PHE A 105 7.87 -6.05 0.16
N LEU A 106 8.11 -5.25 1.19
CA LEU A 106 8.52 -3.86 1.08
C LEU A 106 10.06 -3.79 1.05
N GLY A 107 10.59 -3.23 -0.03
CA GLY A 107 11.97 -2.77 -0.12
C GLY A 107 12.08 -1.30 0.25
N PHE A 108 13.23 -0.89 0.79
CA PHE A 108 13.50 0.49 1.17
C PHE A 108 14.83 0.94 0.61
N TYR A 109 14.89 2.19 0.16
CA TYR A 109 16.09 2.83 -0.33
C TYR A 109 16.28 4.18 0.36
N ASP A 110 17.53 4.52 0.64
CA ASP A 110 17.89 5.82 1.21
C ASP A 110 17.76 6.93 0.16
N LYS A 111 17.89 8.20 0.58
CA LYS A 111 17.85 9.37 -0.32
C LYS A 111 18.87 9.34 -1.48
N ASN A 112 19.87 8.46 -1.43
CA ASN A 112 20.88 8.29 -2.47
C ASN A 112 20.58 7.07 -3.36
N GLY A 113 19.45 6.39 -3.18
CA GLY A 113 19.05 5.19 -3.91
C GLY A 113 19.78 3.92 -3.47
N LYS A 114 20.41 3.90 -2.28
CA LYS A 114 21.04 2.69 -1.73
C LYS A 114 20.01 1.90 -0.92
N GLU A 115 19.95 0.60 -1.17
CA GLU A 115 19.09 -0.31 -0.41
C GLU A 115 19.38 -0.26 1.10
N VAL A 116 18.31 -0.10 1.88
CA VAL A 116 18.33 -0.08 3.35
C VAL A 116 18.00 -1.48 3.84
N LYS A 117 18.95 -2.10 4.54
CA LYS A 117 18.72 -3.39 5.17
C LYS A 117 17.90 -3.21 6.43
N LEU A 118 16.70 -3.78 6.43
CA LEU A 118 15.85 -3.80 7.61
C LEU A 118 16.30 -4.93 8.56
N PRO A 119 16.31 -4.70 9.88
CA PRO A 119 16.51 -5.76 10.84
C PRO A 119 15.28 -6.68 10.86
N PHE A 120 15.49 -7.96 11.16
CA PHE A 120 14.41 -8.94 11.35
C PHE A 120 13.76 -8.72 12.71
N LEU A 121 12.95 -7.66 12.82
CA LEU A 121 12.25 -7.27 14.03
C LEU A 121 10.80 -6.93 13.66
N THR A 122 9.86 -7.69 14.20
CA THR A 122 8.43 -7.38 14.10
C THR A 122 8.02 -6.64 15.36
N MET A 123 7.43 -5.45 15.18
CA MET A 123 6.77 -4.75 16.28
C MET A 123 5.27 -4.96 16.17
N GLU A 124 4.66 -5.41 17.25
CA GLU A 124 3.22 -5.57 17.36
C GLU A 124 2.67 -4.53 18.34
N ASN A 125 1.54 -3.95 17.98
CA ASN A 125 0.76 -3.04 18.80
C ASN A 125 -0.74 -3.21 18.49
N ASP A 126 -1.59 -2.52 19.25
CA ASP A 126 -3.01 -2.46 18.94
C ASP A 126 -3.23 -1.87 17.54
N GLY A 127 -3.87 -2.65 16.67
CA GLY A 127 -4.13 -2.26 15.29
C GLY A 127 -2.98 -2.55 14.32
N THR A 128 -2.01 -3.40 14.71
CA THR A 128 -1.04 -3.97 13.75
C THR A 128 -1.77 -4.68 12.60
N TYR A 129 -1.25 -4.53 11.38
CA TYR A 129 -1.77 -5.21 10.21
C TYR A 129 -1.57 -6.72 10.34
N GLU A 130 -2.67 -7.46 10.35
CA GLU A 130 -2.66 -8.92 10.35
C GLU A 130 -2.92 -9.46 8.94
N GLU A 131 -2.11 -10.40 8.48
CA GLU A 131 -2.32 -11.06 7.19
C GLU A 131 -3.66 -11.82 7.16
N ALA A 132 -4.48 -11.54 6.13
CA ALA A 132 -5.76 -12.20 5.95
C ALA A 132 -6.04 -12.56 4.49
N GLU A 133 -6.75 -13.65 4.26
CA GLU A 133 -7.37 -13.91 2.96
C GLU A 133 -8.61 -13.05 2.79
N LEU A 134 -8.78 -12.42 1.62
CA LEU A 134 -9.90 -11.53 1.35
C LEU A 134 -10.81 -12.13 0.29
N ARG A 135 -12.07 -12.39 0.63
CA ARG A 135 -13.12 -12.68 -0.37
C ARG A 135 -13.36 -11.44 -1.26
N PRO A 136 -13.98 -11.59 -2.45
CA PRO A 136 -14.35 -10.44 -3.28
C PRO A 136 -15.11 -9.37 -2.48
N GLY A 137 -14.67 -8.11 -2.58
CA GLY A 137 -15.18 -6.97 -1.79
C GLY A 137 -14.74 -6.94 -0.33
N GLY A 138 -13.90 -7.88 0.11
CA GLY A 138 -13.33 -7.91 1.45
C GLY A 138 -12.25 -6.84 1.61
N VAL A 139 -12.18 -6.24 2.80
CA VAL A 139 -11.23 -5.19 3.15
C VAL A 139 -10.40 -5.64 4.35
N ASN A 140 -9.10 -5.36 4.31
CA ASN A 140 -8.19 -5.48 5.44
C ASN A 140 -7.50 -4.13 5.68
N GLU A 141 -7.28 -3.79 6.94
CA GLU A 141 -6.56 -2.58 7.32
C GLU A 141 -5.80 -2.77 8.61
N GLY A 142 -4.71 -2.00 8.75
CA GLY A 142 -3.91 -2.02 9.96
C GLY A 142 -2.64 -1.20 9.80
N THR A 143 -1.86 -1.16 10.87
CA THR A 143 -0.62 -0.40 10.98
C THR A 143 0.56 -1.33 10.74
N VAL A 144 1.50 -0.88 9.92
CA VAL A 144 2.79 -1.55 9.72
C VAL A 144 3.85 -0.70 10.37
N ILE A 145 4.64 -1.31 11.25
CA ILE A 145 5.79 -0.68 11.90
C ILE A 145 7.06 -1.40 11.48
N ILE A 146 8.00 -0.66 10.89
CA ILE A 146 9.25 -1.19 10.37
C ILE A 146 10.42 -0.43 11.01
N PRO A 147 11.26 -1.11 11.81
CA PRO A 147 12.49 -0.53 12.31
C PRO A 147 13.52 -0.34 11.20
N PHE A 148 14.33 0.72 11.30
CA PHE A 148 15.47 0.98 10.43
C PHE A 148 16.58 1.70 11.20
N GLU A 149 17.84 1.52 10.76
CA GLU A 149 19.01 2.04 11.48
C GLU A 149 18.96 3.56 11.64
N LYS A 150 19.23 4.06 12.86
CA LYS A 150 19.27 5.49 13.14
C LYS A 150 20.26 6.22 12.24
N GLY A 151 19.89 7.44 11.85
CA GLY A 151 20.68 8.27 10.94
C GLY A 151 20.50 7.92 9.46
N THR A 152 19.74 6.86 9.14
CA THR A 152 19.30 6.60 7.76
C THR A 152 18.19 7.57 7.39
N GLU A 153 18.36 8.27 6.27
CA GLU A 153 17.32 9.07 5.65
C GLU A 153 16.67 8.26 4.52
N LEU A 154 15.48 7.73 4.78
CA LEU A 154 14.70 6.97 3.80
C LEU A 154 14.24 7.90 2.66
N GLY A 155 14.39 7.46 1.41
CA GLY A 155 13.96 8.21 0.23
C GLY A 155 12.87 7.51 -0.58
N GLU A 156 12.84 6.18 -0.55
CA GLU A 156 11.89 5.41 -1.34
C GLU A 156 11.49 4.11 -0.62
N MET A 157 10.21 3.76 -0.77
CA MET A 157 9.67 2.43 -0.45
C MET A 157 9.16 1.79 -1.73
N VAL A 158 9.48 0.51 -1.95
CA VAL A 158 9.03 -0.25 -3.13
C VAL A 158 8.23 -1.45 -2.67
N TYR A 159 7.03 -1.62 -3.20
CA TYR A 159 6.20 -2.79 -2.97
C TYR A 159 6.19 -3.71 -4.19
N SER A 160 6.34 -5.02 -3.95
CA SER A 160 6.04 -6.05 -4.94
C SER A 160 5.11 -7.15 -4.39
N PRO A 161 3.92 -7.36 -4.98
CA PRO A 161 3.05 -8.51 -4.66
C PRO A 161 3.68 -9.88 -4.98
N ASN A 162 4.84 -9.92 -5.66
CA ASN A 162 5.54 -11.16 -6.02
C ASN A 162 6.85 -11.29 -5.22
N ALA A 163 6.68 -11.56 -3.93
CA ALA A 163 7.68 -11.80 -2.87
C ALA A 163 9.08 -12.30 -3.28
N LEU A 164 9.15 -13.23 -4.24
CA LEU A 164 10.36 -14.01 -4.46
C LEU A 164 11.41 -13.30 -5.30
N THR A 165 11.10 -12.18 -5.94
CA THR A 165 12.06 -11.40 -6.70
C THR A 165 11.61 -9.96 -6.84
N LEU A 166 12.09 -9.03 -6.00
CA LEU A 166 12.06 -7.59 -6.36
C LEU A 166 12.68 -7.39 -7.77
N PHE A 167 13.66 -8.23 -8.14
CA PHE A 167 14.36 -8.21 -9.43
C PHE A 167 13.68 -8.97 -10.60
N GLY A 168 12.52 -9.59 -10.38
CA GLY A 168 11.82 -10.41 -11.39
C GLY A 168 10.30 -10.23 -11.34
N SER A 169 9.84 -9.29 -10.53
CA SER A 169 8.45 -8.90 -10.44
C SER A 169 8.05 -8.16 -11.71
N LYS A 170 6.87 -8.49 -12.23
CA LYS A 170 6.34 -7.74 -13.35
C LYS A 170 5.92 -6.33 -12.95
N PHE A 171 5.55 -6.08 -11.71
CA PHE A 171 5.19 -4.74 -11.27
C PHE A 171 5.91 -4.42 -9.97
N LEU A 172 6.48 -3.22 -9.93
CA LEU A 172 7.04 -2.58 -8.75
C LEU A 172 6.25 -1.31 -8.51
N TYR A 173 5.77 -1.09 -7.28
CA TYR A 173 5.04 0.11 -6.91
C TYR A 173 5.94 0.96 -6.00
N SER A 174 6.40 2.10 -6.50
CA SER A 174 7.41 2.93 -5.85
C SER A 174 6.78 4.16 -5.20
N PHE A 175 7.05 4.36 -3.91
CA PHE A 175 6.58 5.48 -3.11
C PHE A 175 7.77 6.37 -2.77
N HIS A 176 7.75 7.63 -3.18
CA HIS A 176 8.73 8.61 -2.72
C HIS A 176 8.38 9.10 -1.31
N LEU A 177 9.38 9.08 -0.43
CA LEU A 177 9.26 9.51 0.96
C LEU A 177 9.87 10.91 1.07
N GLU A 178 9.07 11.88 1.54
CA GLU A 178 9.47 13.28 1.76
C GLU A 178 9.87 13.55 3.22
#